data_AF-A0A524F483-F1
#
_entry.id   AF-A0A524F483-F1
#
_cell.length_a   1.000
_cell.length_b   1.000
_cell.length_c   1.000
_cell.angle_alpha   90.00
_cell.angle_beta   90.00
_cell.angle_gamma   90.00
#
_symmetry.space_group_name_H-M   'P 1'
#
loop_
_entity.id
_entity.type
_entity.pdbx_description
1 polymer ?
#
loop_
_entity_poly.entity_id
_entity_poly.type
_entity_poly.pdbx_seq_one_letter_code
_entity_poly.pdbx_strand_id
1 'polypeptide(L)'
;MSKHSRVPDTDDDFVKYKYILGEMGIQILIAISRGANSKVSIRLLSGVPPECITGRLPVLSSLDLIFQTQEEYYITERGNSFLVCIENE
;
A
#
# COMPACT_ATOMS: atom_id res chain seq x y z
N MET A 1 -17.16 -11.93 13.83
CA MET A 1 -16.22 -11.89 12.69
C MET A 1 -17.04 -11.67 11.42
N SER A 2 -17.20 -10.42 10.98
CA SER A 2 -18.05 -10.10 9.83
C SER A 2 -17.24 -10.26 8.55
N LYS A 3 -17.55 -11.29 7.75
CA LYS A 3 -17.02 -11.43 6.40
C LYS A 3 -17.68 -10.36 5.53
N HIS A 4 -17.09 -9.18 5.43
CA HIS A 4 -17.39 -8.29 4.32
C HIS A 4 -16.79 -8.92 3.07
N SER A 5 -17.60 -9.69 2.35
CA SER A 5 -17.26 -10.11 0.99
C SER A 5 -17.32 -8.85 0.12
N ARG A 6 -16.21 -8.10 0.07
CA ARG A 6 -16.07 -6.99 -0.88
C ARG A 6 -15.99 -7.57 -2.29
N VAL A 7 -16.69 -6.94 -3.22
CA VAL A 7 -16.53 -7.21 -4.66
C VAL A 7 -15.05 -6.95 -5.04
N PRO A 8 -14.43 -7.76 -5.91
CA PRO A 8 -13.09 -7.48 -6.42
C PRO A 8 -13.03 -6.08 -7.01
N ASP A 9 -11.92 -5.37 -6.78
CA ASP A 9 -11.70 -4.07 -7.43
C ASP A 9 -11.53 -4.25 -8.93
N THR A 10 -11.98 -3.25 -9.68
CA THR A 10 -11.72 -3.15 -11.12
C THR A 10 -10.44 -2.34 -11.38
N ASP A 11 -9.89 -2.42 -12.60
CA ASP A 11 -8.75 -1.59 -13.00
C ASP A 11 -9.04 -0.09 -12.83
N ASP A 12 -10.27 0.35 -13.11
CA ASP A 12 -10.72 1.73 -12.87
C ASP A 12 -10.64 2.14 -11.40
N ASP A 13 -10.81 1.20 -10.47
CA ASP A 13 -10.66 1.48 -9.03
C ASP A 13 -9.18 1.62 -8.66
N PHE A 14 -8.30 0.79 -9.23
CA PHE A 14 -6.86 0.92 -9.05
C PHE A 14 -6.31 2.21 -9.65
N VAL A 15 -6.82 2.67 -10.79
CA VAL A 15 -6.49 3.99 -11.34
C VAL A 15 -6.84 5.10 -10.33
N LYS A 16 -8.03 5.06 -9.71
CA LYS A 16 -8.39 6.01 -8.64
C LYS A 16 -7.43 5.91 -7.44
N TYR A 17 -7.01 4.71 -7.07
CA TYR A 17 -6.09 4.52 -5.94
C TYR A 17 -4.73 5.11 -6.25
N LYS A 18 -4.23 4.97 -7.49
CA LYS A 18 -2.99 5.61 -7.95
C LYS A 18 -3.03 7.13 -7.70
N TYR A 19 -4.16 7.78 -8.03
CA TYR A 19 -4.35 9.22 -7.76
C TYR A 19 -4.43 9.55 -6.27
N ILE A 20 -5.10 8.74 -5.46
CA ILE A 20 -5.24 8.95 -4.00
C ILE A 20 -3.89 8.81 -3.28
N LEU A 21 -3.15 7.76 -3.63
CA LEU A 21 -1.85 7.44 -3.03
C LEU A 21 -0.78 8.44 -3.45
N GLY A 22 -0.81 8.84 -4.73
CA GLY A 22 0.27 9.57 -5.36
C GLY A 22 1.59 8.80 -5.30
N GLU A 23 2.64 9.44 -5.80
CA GLU A 23 3.97 8.81 -5.92
C GLU A 23 4.49 8.26 -4.59
N MET A 24 4.36 9.02 -3.51
CA MET A 24 4.89 8.60 -2.20
C MET A 24 4.15 7.37 -1.64
N GLY A 25 2.83 7.29 -1.81
CA GLY A 25 2.06 6.13 -1.36
C GLY A 25 2.45 4.87 -2.14
N ILE A 26 2.70 5.02 -3.45
CA ILE A 26 3.15 3.94 -4.32
C ILE A 26 4.55 3.47 -3.92
N GLN A 27 5.52 4.39 -3.73
CA GLN A 27 6.88 4.02 -3.30
C GLN A 27 6.90 3.31 -1.94
N ILE A 28 6.04 3.71 -1.00
CA ILE A 28 5.87 3.02 0.29
C ILE A 28 5.33 1.60 0.07
N LEU A 29 4.30 1.44 -0.77
CA LEU A 29 3.70 0.14 -1.05
C LEU A 29 4.70 -0.81 -1.74
N ILE A 30 5.49 -0.30 -2.69
CA ILE A 30 6.59 -1.05 -3.35
C ILE A 30 7.65 -1.46 -2.32
N ALA A 31 8.02 -0.58 -1.39
CA ALA A 31 8.98 -0.95 -0.35
C ALA A 31 8.42 -2.09 0.52
N ILE A 32 7.17 -2.01 0.94
CA ILE A 32 6.51 -3.05 1.74
C ILE A 32 6.42 -4.37 0.95
N SER A 33 6.08 -4.34 -0.34
CA SER A 33 6.03 -5.55 -1.19
C SER A 33 7.39 -6.23 -1.34
N ARG A 34 8.48 -5.47 -1.20
CA ARG A 34 9.87 -5.96 -1.20
C ARG A 34 10.38 -6.38 0.17
N GLY A 35 9.52 -6.45 1.18
CA GLY A 35 9.88 -6.89 2.53
C GLY A 35 10.36 -5.77 3.45
N ALA A 36 9.93 -4.52 3.23
CA ALA A 36 10.11 -3.45 4.22
C ALA A 36 8.98 -3.48 5.25
N ASN A 37 9.19 -4.17 6.38
CA ASN A 37 8.11 -4.42 7.35
C ASN A 37 8.01 -3.32 8.41
N SER A 38 9.09 -2.63 8.77
CA SER A 38 9.08 -1.56 9.79
C SER A 38 9.13 -0.18 9.17
N LYS A 39 8.65 0.86 9.87
CA LYS A 39 8.77 2.26 9.40
C LYS A 39 10.22 2.65 9.07
N VAL A 40 11.20 2.11 9.79
CA VAL A 40 12.63 2.32 9.52
C VAL A 40 13.04 1.70 8.19
N SER A 41 12.70 0.42 7.97
CA SER A 41 13.00 -0.24 6.69
C SER A 41 12.24 0.36 5.51
N ILE A 42 10.98 0.79 5.72
CA ILE A 42 10.17 1.47 4.70
C ILE A 42 10.83 2.77 4.29
N ARG A 43 11.29 3.57 5.26
CA ARG A 43 12.03 4.80 4.98
C ARG A 43 13.29 4.52 4.17
N LEU A 44 14.07 3.52 4.56
CA LEU A 44 15.33 3.18 3.89
C LEU A 44 15.10 2.72 2.45
N LEU A 45 14.10 1.89 2.21
CA LEU A 45 13.85 1.27 0.91
C LEU A 45 13.00 2.11 -0.03
N SER A 46 12.07 2.92 0.49
CA SER A 46 11.24 3.81 -0.35
C SER A 46 11.89 5.17 -0.63
N GLY A 47 12.86 5.60 0.19
CA GLY A 47 13.42 6.96 0.12
C GLY A 47 12.43 8.06 0.52
N VAL A 48 11.23 7.71 0.99
CA VAL A 48 10.17 8.67 1.35
C VAL A 48 10.43 9.27 2.73
N PRO A 49 10.20 10.58 2.95
CA PRO A 49 10.36 11.21 4.25
C PRO A 49 9.45 10.59 5.35
N PRO A 50 9.91 10.50 6.61
CA PRO A 50 9.16 9.90 7.72
C PRO A 50 7.75 10.47 7.93
N GLU A 51 7.57 11.77 7.76
CA GLU A 51 6.30 12.48 7.87
C GLU A 51 5.31 12.02 6.79
N CYS A 52 5.79 11.83 5.57
CA CYS A 52 5.01 11.30 4.47
C CYS A 52 4.64 9.83 4.69
N ILE A 53 5.57 9.02 5.22
CA ILE A 53 5.29 7.62 5.60
C ILE A 53 4.18 7.57 6.64
N THR A 54 4.28 8.41 7.68
CA THR A 54 3.28 8.47 8.75
C THR A 54 1.90 8.88 8.23
N GLY A 55 1.84 9.81 7.27
CA GLY A 55 0.58 10.23 6.64
C GLY A 55 0.00 9.21 5.64
N ARG A 56 0.84 8.40 4.98
CA ARG A 56 0.40 7.49 3.90
C ARG A 56 0.08 6.07 4.36
N LEU A 57 0.72 5.56 5.42
CA LEU A 57 0.40 4.24 5.96
C LEU A 57 -1.08 4.05 6.30
N PRO A 58 -1.78 5.01 6.96
CA PRO A 58 -3.21 4.89 7.21
C PRO A 58 -4.07 4.82 5.93
N VAL A 59 -3.65 5.48 4.85
CA VAL A 59 -4.35 5.46 3.56
C VAL A 59 -4.17 4.11 2.87
N LEU A 60 -2.97 3.55 2.90
CA LEU A 60 -2.71 2.20 2.38
C LEU A 60 -3.54 1.14 3.13
N SER A 61 -3.63 1.26 4.46
CA SER A 61 -4.48 0.38 5.27
C SER A 61 -5.97 0.59 5.02
N SER A 62 -6.44 1.83 4.83
CA SER A 62 -7.87 2.10 4.59
C SER A 62 -8.36 1.58 3.24
N LEU A 63 -7.46 1.56 2.24
CA LEU A 63 -7.66 0.94 0.94
C LEU A 63 -7.41 -0.58 0.94
N ASP A 64 -7.09 -1.18 2.08
CA ASP A 64 -6.82 -2.62 2.22
C ASP A 64 -5.67 -3.12 1.32
N LEU A 65 -4.70 -2.25 1.05
CA LEU A 65 -3.50 -2.58 0.26
C LEU A 65 -2.37 -3.13 1.13
N ILE A 66 -2.39 -2.82 2.42
CA ILE A 66 -1.50 -3.37 3.44
C ILE A 66 -2.32 -3.72 4.69
N PHE A 67 -1.77 -4.60 5.51
CA PHE A 67 -2.21 -4.81 6.88
C PHE A 67 -1.04 -4.59 7.85
N GLN A 68 -1.36 -4.28 9.11
CA GLN A 68 -0.38 -4.07 10.17
C GLN A 68 -0.55 -5.13 11.26
N THR A 69 0.55 -5.71 11.72
CA THR A 69 0.60 -6.55 12.93
C THR A 69 1.63 -5.98 13.89
N GLN A 70 1.20 -5.56 15.09
CA GLN A 70 2.07 -4.85 16.04
C GLN A 70 2.74 -3.63 15.38
N GLU A 71 4.04 -3.68 15.11
CA GLU A 71 4.82 -2.59 14.50
C GLU A 71 5.24 -2.89 13.05
N GLU A 72 4.77 -4.01 12.49
CA GLU A 72 5.14 -4.47 11.15
C GLU A 72 3.99 -4.31 10.15
N TYR A 73 4.34 -4.02 8.91
CA TYR A 73 3.45 -3.81 7.76
C TYR A 73 3.71 -4.87 6.70
N TYR A 74 2.63 -5.37 6.11
CA TYR A 74 2.68 -6.40 5.08
C TYR A 74 1.69 -6.09 3.98
N ILE A 75 2.05 -6.44 2.74
CA ILE A 75 1.18 -6.27 1.59
C ILE A 75 0.05 -7.29 1.60
N THR A 76 -1.15 -6.88 1.18
CA THR A 76 -2.30 -7.79 0.96
C THR A 76 -2.27 -8.33 -0.47
N GLU A 77 -3.10 -9.34 -0.77
CA GLU A 77 -3.33 -9.79 -2.16
C GLU A 77 -3.86 -8.64 -3.04
N ARG A 78 -4.70 -7.77 -2.47
CA ARG A 78 -5.22 -6.57 -3.11
C ARG A 78 -4.12 -5.56 -3.42
N GLY A 79 -3.20 -5.34 -2.49
CA GLY A 79 -2.01 -4.51 -2.69
C GLY A 79 -1.13 -5.03 -3.83
N ASN A 80 -0.90 -6.33 -3.90
CA ASN A 80 -0.16 -6.95 -5.01
C ASN A 80 -0.90 -6.77 -6.34
N SER A 81 -2.21 -6.97 -6.36
CA SER A 81 -3.03 -6.78 -7.57
C SER A 81 -2.97 -5.34 -8.08
N PHE A 82 -3.03 -4.36 -7.17
CA PHE A 82 -2.83 -2.95 -7.50
C PHE A 82 -1.45 -2.69 -8.14
N LEU A 83 -0.37 -3.23 -7.56
CA LEU A 83 0.98 -3.05 -8.12
C LEU A 83 1.10 -3.64 -9.54
N VAL A 84 0.55 -4.83 -9.77
CA VAL A 84 0.51 -5.44 -11.11
C VAL A 84 -0.28 -4.58 -12.09
N CYS A 85 -1.40 -4.00 -11.67
CA CYS A 85 -2.22 -3.14 -12.52
C CYS A 85 -1.44 -1.89 -12.99
N ILE A 86 -0.70 -1.23 -12.09
CA ILE A 86 -0.01 0.02 -12.42
C ILE A 86 1.34 -0.16 -13.11
N GLU A 87 1.95 -1.35 -13.08
CA GLU A 87 3.17 -1.66 -13.85
C GLU A 87 2.88 -1.90 -15.33
N ASN A 88 1.64 -2.22 -15.68
CA ASN A 88 1.20 -2.49 -17.05
C ASN A 88 0.55 -1.27 -17.75
N GLU A 89 0.63 -0.09 -17.13
CA GLU A 89 0.10 1.20 -17.63
C GLU A 89 1.23 2.09 -18.17
#